data_AF-A0AAP0X5L2-F1
#
_entry.id   AF-A0AAP0X5L2-F1
#
_cell.length_a   1.000
_cell.length_b   1.000
_cell.length_c   1.000
_cell.angle_alpha   90.00
_cell.angle_beta   90.00
_cell.angle_gamma   90.00
#
_symmetry.space_group_name_H-M   'P 1'
#
loop_
_entity.id
_entity.type
_entity.pdbx_description
1 polymer ?
#
loop_
_entity_poly.entity_id
_entity_poly.type
_entity_poly.pdbx_seq_one_letter_code
_entity_poly.pdbx_strand_id
1 'polypeptide(L)'
;MEKYFGNAYRGDPGVPHTDPDRFVNIWIGSFAFSALTWNNPYMWQLSNQFNWHDKAMLFEQYHWKKALEKKQPYKFKWNEYMDKDHRESYYFNWPVYFP
;
A
#
# COMPACT_ATOMS: atom_id res chain seq x y z
N MET A 1 -11.28 38.76 0.60
CA MET A 1 -10.45 37.62 1.06
C MET A 1 -9.92 37.78 2.49
N GLU A 2 -9.85 38.98 3.07
CA GLU A 2 -9.28 39.15 4.43
C GLU A 2 -10.22 38.75 5.59
N LYS A 3 -11.54 38.93 5.44
CA LYS A 3 -12.51 38.65 6.52
C LYS A 3 -12.81 37.16 6.74
N TYR A 4 -12.73 36.34 5.69
CA TYR A 4 -13.02 34.91 5.80
C TYR A 4 -11.89 34.12 6.47
N PHE A 5 -10.63 34.50 6.25
CA PHE A 5 -9.49 33.87 6.93
C PHE A 5 -9.13 34.57 8.25
N GLY A 6 -9.44 35.86 8.41
CA GLY A 6 -9.08 36.62 9.62
C GLY A 6 -9.74 36.16 10.92
N ASN A 7 -10.92 35.53 10.86
CA ASN A 7 -11.59 34.96 12.04
C ASN A 7 -11.16 33.52 12.33
N ALA A 8 -10.91 32.69 11.31
CA ALA A 8 -10.51 31.30 11.49
C ALA A 8 -9.13 31.15 12.17
N TYR A 9 -8.22 32.11 11.95
CA TYR A 9 -6.88 32.10 12.51
C TYR A 9 -6.71 32.92 13.79
N ARG A 10 -7.78 33.54 14.31
CA ARG A 10 -7.73 34.41 15.50
C ARG A 10 -7.92 33.68 16.82
N GLY A 11 -7.96 32.36 16.80
CA GLY A 11 -8.13 31.54 17.99
C GLY A 11 -9.53 31.63 18.57
N ASP A 12 -10.56 31.53 17.72
CA ASP A 12 -11.91 31.25 18.18
C ASP A 12 -11.90 29.85 18.84
N PRO A 13 -12.32 29.70 20.12
CA PRO A 13 -12.34 28.41 20.80
C PRO A 13 -13.26 27.38 20.15
N GLY A 14 -14.15 27.79 19.23
CA GLY A 14 -14.94 26.88 18.38
C GLY A 14 -14.18 26.27 17.20
N VAL A 15 -12.95 26.74 16.92
CA VAL A 15 -12.12 26.29 15.81
C VAL A 15 -11.12 25.25 16.32
N PRO A 16 -11.09 24.02 15.77
CA PRO A 16 -10.35 22.88 16.34
C PRO A 16 -8.82 23.00 16.37
N HIS A 17 -8.25 24.14 15.95
CA HIS A 17 -6.81 24.44 15.90
C HIS A 17 -6.33 25.32 17.06
N THR A 18 -7.25 25.83 17.89
CA THR A 18 -6.96 26.81 18.95
C THR A 18 -6.50 26.17 20.27
N ASP A 19 -6.71 24.86 20.41
CA ASP A 19 -6.30 24.10 21.59
C ASP A 19 -4.78 23.82 21.52
N PRO A 20 -3.96 24.31 22.48
CA PRO A 20 -2.51 24.14 22.48
C PRO A 20 -2.08 22.66 22.38
N ASP A 21 -2.82 21.76 23.01
CA ASP A 21 -2.53 20.32 22.98
C ASP A 21 -2.78 19.73 21.58
N ARG A 22 -3.80 20.23 20.86
CA ARG A 22 -4.05 19.84 19.48
C ARG A 22 -3.04 20.46 18.52
N PHE A 23 -2.62 21.70 18.76
CA PHE A 23 -1.64 22.39 17.94
C PHE A 23 -0.29 21.66 17.92
N VAL A 24 0.20 21.23 19.09
CA VAL A 24 1.46 20.47 19.21
C VAL A 24 1.33 19.11 18.50
N ASN A 25 0.22 18.40 18.71
CA ASN A 25 -0.02 17.12 18.04
C ASN A 25 -0.09 17.26 16.51
N ILE A 26 -0.73 18.32 15.99
CA ILE A 26 -0.80 18.61 14.55
C ILE A 26 0.59 18.93 14.00
N TRP A 27 1.41 19.69 14.74
CA TRP A 27 2.78 20.02 14.35
C TRP A 27 3.68 18.79 14.30
N ILE A 28 3.64 17.95 15.33
CA ILE A 28 4.41 16.71 15.38
C ILE A 28 3.99 15.78 14.22
N GLY A 29 2.69 15.63 13.97
CA GLY A 29 2.18 14.84 12.86
C GLY A 29 2.63 15.37 11.49
N SER A 30 2.55 16.68 11.27
CA SER A 30 2.95 17.33 10.02
C SER A 30 4.46 17.25 9.80
N PHE A 31 5.25 17.44 10.85
CA PHE A 31 6.72 17.33 10.80
C PHE A 31 7.16 15.89 10.52
N ALA A 32 6.59 14.91 11.24
CA ALA A 32 6.88 13.50 11.03
C ALA A 32 6.52 13.06 9.60
N PHE A 33 5.33 13.44 9.10
CA PHE A 33 4.93 13.15 7.72
C PHE A 33 5.91 13.77 6.71
N SER A 34 6.29 15.04 6.90
CA SER A 34 7.23 15.73 6.02
C SER A 34 8.61 15.06 6.00
N ALA A 35 9.17 14.73 7.16
CA ALA A 35 10.46 14.06 7.27
C ALA A 35 10.45 12.67 6.60
N LEU A 36 9.37 11.91 6.78
CA LEU A 36 9.20 10.59 6.16
C LEU A 36 9.09 10.70 4.63
N THR A 37 8.28 11.65 4.13
CA THR A 37 8.15 11.88 2.68
C THR A 37 9.42 12.44 2.04
N TRP A 38 10.22 13.22 2.78
CA TRP A 38 11.51 13.72 2.29
C TRP A 38 12.53 12.59 2.12
N ASN A 39 12.58 11.66 3.08
CA ASN A 39 13.50 10.52 3.02
C ASN A 39 13.02 9.45 2.02
N ASN A 40 11.70 9.24 1.92
CA ASN A 40 11.09 8.30 0.99
C ASN A 40 9.96 8.97 0.20
N PRO A 41 10.27 9.64 -0.94
CA PRO A 41 9.28 10.34 -1.76
C PRO A 41 8.24 9.40 -2.40
N TYR A 42 8.49 8.09 -2.37
CA TYR A 42 7.60 7.05 -2.90
C TYR A 42 6.83 6.31 -1.82
N MET A 43 6.66 6.89 -0.62
CA MET A 43 5.84 6.30 0.44
C MET A 43 4.41 5.93 -0.03
N TRP A 44 3.84 6.64 -1.00
CA TRP A 44 2.54 6.31 -1.57
C TRP A 44 2.54 4.98 -2.33
N GLN A 45 3.70 4.50 -2.79
CA GLN A 45 3.88 3.18 -3.42
C GLN A 45 3.95 2.03 -2.40
N LEU A 46 4.00 2.32 -1.08
CA LEU A 46 3.91 1.29 -0.03
C LEU A 46 2.63 0.45 -0.17
N SER A 47 1.55 1.06 -0.67
CA SER A 47 0.29 0.37 -0.96
C SER A 47 0.43 -0.72 -2.04
N ASN A 48 1.32 -0.54 -3.01
CA ASN A 48 1.61 -1.49 -4.08
C ASN A 48 2.75 -2.47 -3.74
N GLN A 49 3.37 -2.36 -2.56
CA GLN A 49 4.45 -3.27 -2.18
C GLN A 49 3.97 -4.70 -1.90
N PHE A 50 2.69 -4.87 -1.55
CA PHE A 50 2.13 -6.19 -1.27
C PHE A 50 1.36 -6.73 -2.48
N ASN A 51 2.10 -7.23 -3.47
CA ASN A 51 1.52 -8.05 -4.53
C ASN A 51 1.43 -9.51 -4.05
N TRP A 52 0.20 -9.97 -3.75
CA TRP A 52 -0.04 -11.36 -3.33
C TRP A 52 0.34 -12.37 -4.43
N HIS A 53 0.11 -12.02 -5.70
CA HIS A 53 0.45 -12.86 -6.84
C HIS A 53 1.96 -13.12 -6.91
N ASP A 54 2.77 -12.07 -6.81
CA ASP A 54 4.22 -12.20 -6.86
C ASP A 54 4.75 -13.10 -5.74
N LYS A 55 4.16 -12.99 -4.54
CA LYS A 55 4.51 -13.89 -3.43
C LYS A 55 4.13 -15.35 -3.71
N ALA A 56 2.97 -15.59 -4.30
CA ALA A 56 2.56 -16.93 -4.68
C ALA A 56 3.47 -17.53 -5.78
N MET A 57 3.87 -16.72 -6.76
CA MET A 57 4.83 -17.11 -7.79
C MET A 57 6.22 -17.42 -7.22
N LEU A 58 6.72 -16.60 -6.28
CA LEU A 58 7.99 -16.86 -5.60
C LEU A 58 7.97 -18.15 -4.78
N PHE A 59 6.85 -18.43 -4.10
CA PHE A 59 6.65 -19.67 -3.37
C PHE A 59 6.69 -20.89 -4.29
N GLU A 60 5.98 -20.82 -5.43
CA GLU A 60 5.97 -21.89 -6.42
C GLU A 60 7.36 -22.09 -7.04
N GLN A 61 8.06 -21.00 -7.39
CA GLN A 61 9.42 -21.03 -7.91
C GLN A 61 10.40 -21.69 -6.92
N TYR A 62 10.27 -21.39 -5.63
CA TYR A 62 11.10 -22.00 -4.59
C TYR A 62 10.93 -23.53 -4.53
N HIS A 63 9.68 -24.00 -4.57
CA HIS A 63 9.41 -25.44 -4.58
C HIS A 63 9.88 -26.11 -5.87
N TRP A 64 9.74 -25.44 -7.01
CA TRP A 64 10.28 -25.93 -8.27
C TRP A 64 11.81 -26.08 -8.24
N LYS A 65 12.53 -25.06 -7.74
CA LYS A 65 14.00 -25.12 -7.58
C LYS A 65 14.43 -26.29 -6.69
N LYS A 66 13.75 -26.51 -5.57
CA LYS A 66 14.00 -27.67 -4.69
C LYS A 66 13.75 -29.02 -5.36
N ALA A 67 12.72 -29.12 -6.21
CA ALA A 67 12.46 -30.33 -6.96
C ALA A 67 13.55 -30.58 -8.01
N LEU A 68 14.02 -29.51 -8.66
CA LEU A 68 15.10 -29.55 -9.64
C LEU A 68 16.44 -29.98 -9.02
N GLU A 69 16.78 -29.48 -7.83
CA GLU A 69 17.93 -29.94 -7.04
C GLU A 69 17.89 -31.46 -6.76
N LYS A 70 16.68 -31.98 -6.53
CA LYS A 70 16.43 -33.41 -6.29
C LYS A 70 16.23 -34.23 -7.56
N LYS A 71 16.30 -33.61 -8.75
CA LYS A 71 15.98 -34.21 -10.06
C LYS A 71 14.58 -34.85 -10.09
N GLN A 72 13.63 -34.29 -9.36
CA GLN A 72 12.25 -34.76 -9.30
C GLN A 72 11.37 -33.92 -10.25
N PRO A 73 10.38 -34.55 -10.90
CA PRO A 73 9.39 -33.80 -11.68
C PRO A 73 8.57 -32.91 -10.75
N TYR A 74 8.33 -31.67 -11.16
CA TYR A 74 7.50 -30.71 -10.43
C TYR A 74 6.27 -30.35 -11.25
N LYS A 75 5.11 -30.38 -10.62
CA LYS A 75 3.83 -29.97 -11.21
C LYS A 75 3.44 -28.61 -10.64
N PHE A 76 3.30 -27.62 -11.50
CA PHE A 76 2.81 -26.30 -11.13
C PHE A 76 1.35 -26.40 -10.68
N LYS A 77 1.06 -25.85 -9.51
CA LYS A 77 -0.25 -25.90 -8.85
C LYS A 77 -1.04 -24.62 -9.00
N TRP A 78 -0.39 -23.51 -9.38
CA TRP A 78 -1.04 -22.21 -9.54
C TRP A 78 -2.24 -22.26 -10.50
N ASN A 79 -2.14 -22.99 -11.60
CA ASN A 79 -3.24 -23.08 -12.56
C ASN A 79 -4.29 -24.15 -12.20
N GLU A 80 -4.08 -24.91 -11.12
CA GLU A 80 -4.93 -26.04 -10.70
C GLU A 80 -5.82 -25.72 -9.50
N TYR A 81 -5.48 -24.69 -8.69
CA TYR A 81 -6.31 -24.33 -7.54
C TYR A 81 -7.57 -23.54 -7.93
N MET A 82 -7.56 -22.89 -9.10
CA MET A 82 -8.71 -22.12 -9.61
C MET A 82 -9.50 -22.94 -10.62
N ASP A 83 -10.82 -22.85 -10.54
CA ASP A 83 -11.70 -23.28 -11.62
C ASP A 83 -11.44 -22.44 -12.89
N LYS A 84 -11.78 -22.99 -14.06
CA LYS A 84 -11.46 -22.38 -15.35
C LYS A 84 -12.03 -20.96 -15.47
N ASP A 85 -13.28 -20.76 -15.08
CA ASP A 85 -13.96 -19.47 -15.16
C ASP A 85 -13.36 -18.44 -14.18
N HIS A 86 -12.98 -18.90 -12.98
CA HIS A 86 -12.28 -18.08 -11.99
C HIS A 86 -10.90 -17.65 -12.48
N ARG A 87 -10.18 -18.54 -13.15
CA ARG A 87 -8.86 -18.25 -13.70
C ARG A 87 -8.92 -17.26 -14.85
N GLU A 88 -9.88 -17.45 -15.77
CA GLU A 88 -10.05 -16.56 -16.92
C GLU A 88 -10.47 -15.14 -16.48
N SER A 89 -11.40 -15.05 -15.53
CA SER A 89 -11.77 -13.75 -14.93
C SER A 89 -10.61 -13.09 -14.18
N TYR A 90 -9.80 -13.87 -13.46
CA TYR A 90 -8.61 -13.38 -12.78
C TYR A 90 -7.59 -12.76 -13.74
N TYR A 91 -7.29 -13.42 -14.86
CA TYR A 91 -6.37 -12.89 -15.87
C TYR A 91 -6.99 -11.74 -16.68
N PHE A 92 -8.30 -11.75 -16.92
CA PHE A 92 -9.00 -10.62 -17.56
C PHE A 92 -8.90 -9.35 -16.72
N ASN A 93 -9.10 -9.46 -15.40
CA ASN A 93 -9.02 -8.36 -14.44
C ASN A 93 -7.58 -8.04 -13.99
N TRP A 94 -6.57 -8.67 -14.58
CA TRP A 94 -5.18 -8.48 -14.20
C TRP A 94 -4.72 -7.02 -14.16
N PRO A 95 -5.05 -6.16 -15.15
CA PRO A 95 -4.65 -4.74 -15.13
C PRO A 95 -5.33 -3.94 -14.01
N VAL A 96 -6.41 -4.45 -13.42
CA VAL A 96 -7.14 -3.82 -12.31
C VAL A 96 -6.50 -4.19 -10.98
N TYR A 97 -6.02 -5.43 -10.83
CA TYR A 97 -5.35 -5.90 -9.62
C TYR A 97 -3.90 -5.43 -9.51
N PHE A 98 -3.24 -5.21 -10.66
CA PHE A 98 -1.83 -4.81 -10.75
C PHE A 98 -1.68 -3.58 -11.68
N PRO A 99 -2.03 -2.38 -11.19
CA PRO A 99 -1.91 -1.13 -11.94
C PRO A 99 -0.46 -0.61 -12.06
#